data_AF-A0A950A285-F1
#
_entry.id   AF-A0A950A285-F1
#
_cell.length_a   1.000
_cell.length_b   1.000
_cell.length_c   1.000
_cell.angle_alpha   90.00
_cell.angle_beta   90.00
_cell.angle_gamma   90.00
#
_symmetry.space_group_name_H-M   'P 1'
#
loop_
_entity.id
_entity.type
_entity.pdbx_description
1 polymer ?
#
loop_
_entity_poly.entity_id
_entity_poly.type
_entity_poly.pdbx_seq_one_letter_code
_entity_poly.pdbx_strand_id
1 'polypeptide(L)'
;ATEELRAEQRTTRAGKLDEDPQAVAERFRAGELDTLDLVRHYGVILDWGTAELLPRTTEQYRDMLKRRAAACWSVPPQPAG
;
A
#
# COMPACT_ATOMS: atom_id res chain seq x y z
N ALA A 1 8.63 19.11 -14.13
CA ALA A 1 8.05 18.93 -12.79
C ALA A 1 7.04 17.79 -12.90
N THR A 2 7.20 16.61 -12.29
CA THR A 2 7.89 16.34 -11.03
C THR A 2 8.29 14.86 -10.98
N GLU A 3 9.51 14.56 -11.40
CA GLU A 3 10.13 13.24 -11.22
C GLU A 3 10.78 13.13 -9.83
N GLU A 4 11.18 14.27 -9.27
CA GLU A 4 11.75 14.36 -7.92
C GLU A 4 10.72 14.08 -6.81
N LEU A 5 9.43 14.40 -7.00
CA LEU A 5 8.37 14.08 -6.01
C LEU A 5 8.09 12.57 -5.88
N ARG A 6 8.51 11.74 -6.85
CA ARG A 6 8.37 10.27 -6.76
C ARG A 6 9.50 9.62 -5.96
N ALA A 7 10.60 10.34 -5.73
CA ALA A 7 11.77 9.80 -5.03
C ALA A 7 11.57 9.73 -3.49
N GLU A 8 10.70 10.56 -2.92
CA GLU A 8 10.42 10.60 -1.47
C GLU A 8 9.53 9.44 -0.99
N GLN A 9 8.89 8.70 -1.90
CA GLN A 9 7.97 7.62 -1.57
C GLN A 9 8.64 6.27 -1.20
N ARG A 10 9.95 6.23 -0.92
CA ARG A 10 10.67 5.00 -0.53
C ARG A 10 10.59 4.73 0.98
N THR A 11 9.38 4.58 1.50
CA THR A 11 9.19 3.66 2.62
C THR A 11 9.08 2.25 2.04
N THR A 12 9.83 1.30 2.61
CA THR A 12 9.73 -0.12 2.24
C THR A 12 8.27 -0.55 2.28
N ARG A 13 7.82 -1.37 1.33
CA ARG A 13 6.41 -1.80 1.21
C ARG A 13 5.78 -2.30 2.53
N ALA A 14 6.59 -2.83 3.45
CA ALA A 14 6.18 -3.17 4.81
C ALA A 14 5.65 -1.97 5.61
N GLY A 15 6.39 -0.85 5.62
CA GLY A 15 6.00 0.35 6.37
C GLY A 15 4.76 1.03 5.80
N LYS A 16 4.54 0.98 4.48
CA LYS A 16 3.32 1.51 3.85
C LYS A 16 2.07 0.72 4.23
N LEU A 17 2.18 -0.59 4.46
CA LEU A 17 1.07 -1.44 4.89
C LEU A 17 0.75 -1.29 6.39
N ASP A 18 1.63 -0.66 7.16
CA ASP A 18 1.45 -0.40 8.58
C ASP A 18 0.83 0.97 8.86
N GLU A 19 0.89 1.87 7.89
CA GLU A 19 0.36 3.22 8.01
C GLU A 19 -1.15 3.25 8.23
N ASP A 20 -1.62 4.24 8.99
CA ASP A 20 -3.03 4.40 9.31
C ASP A 20 -3.89 4.55 8.04
N PRO A 21 -4.93 3.72 7.84
CA PRO A 21 -5.71 3.73 6.62
C PRO A 21 -6.56 5.00 6.46
N GLN A 22 -6.90 5.71 7.53
CA GLN A 22 -7.60 6.98 7.44
C GLN A 22 -6.67 8.07 6.88
N ALA A 23 -5.44 8.17 7.39
CA ALA A 23 -4.45 9.11 6.88
C ALA A 23 -4.13 8.88 5.39
N VAL A 24 -4.12 7.62 4.95
CA VAL A 24 -3.98 7.27 3.52
C VAL A 24 -5.23 7.73 2.73
N ALA A 25 -6.44 7.50 3.24
CA ALA A 25 -7.67 7.94 2.59
C ALA A 25 -7.76 9.47 2.47
N GLU A 26 -7.28 10.22 3.46
CA GLU A 26 -7.19 11.68 3.43
C GLU A 26 -6.25 12.17 2.31
N ARG A 27 -5.07 11.55 2.17
CA ARG A 27 -4.13 11.88 1.08
C ARG A 27 -4.69 11.56 -0.31
N PHE A 28 -5.48 10.49 -0.44
CA PHE A 28 -6.21 10.20 -1.68
C PHE A 28 -7.26 11.28 -1.98
N ARG A 29 -8.06 11.69 -0.98
CA ARG A 29 -9.04 12.78 -1.12
C ARG A 29 -8.39 14.12 -1.43
N ALA A 30 -7.17 14.35 -0.95
CA ALA A 30 -6.35 15.52 -1.26
C ALA A 30 -5.74 15.49 -2.67
N GLY A 31 -5.85 14.38 -3.40
CA GLY A 31 -5.28 14.20 -4.73
C GLY A 31 -3.78 13.88 -4.74
N GLU A 32 -3.19 13.57 -3.58
CA GLU A 32 -1.77 13.21 -3.46
C GLU A 32 -1.51 11.75 -3.83
N LEU A 33 -2.52 10.89 -3.69
CA LEU A 33 -2.47 9.48 -4.05
C LEU A 33 -3.50 9.17 -5.14
N ASP A 34 -3.10 8.32 -6.08
CA ASP A 34 -4.04 7.70 -7.01
C ASP A 34 -4.60 6.39 -6.45
N THR A 35 -5.70 5.93 -7.03
CA THR A 35 -6.34 4.64 -6.77
C THR A 35 -5.33 3.47 -6.76
N LEU A 36 -4.40 3.44 -7.71
CA LEU A 36 -3.42 2.36 -7.79
C LEU A 36 -2.43 2.41 -6.62
N ASP A 37 -2.04 3.60 -6.17
CA ASP A 37 -1.16 3.79 -5.02
C ASP A 37 -1.84 3.28 -3.74
N LEU A 38 -3.11 3.63 -3.58
CA LEU A 38 -3.97 3.22 -2.47
C LEU A 38 -4.02 1.70 -2.30
N VAL A 39 -4.32 0.99 -3.39
CA VAL A 39 -4.49 -0.47 -3.38
C VAL A 39 -3.14 -1.18 -3.32
N ARG A 40 -2.16 -0.80 -4.16
CA ARG A 40 -0.93 -1.58 -4.33
C ARG A 40 0.09 -1.34 -3.22
N HIS A 41 0.23 -0.10 -2.78
CA HIS A 41 1.28 0.32 -1.86
C HIS A 41 0.81 0.36 -0.42
N TYR A 42 -0.37 0.93 -0.16
CA TYR A 42 -0.90 1.09 1.19
C TYR A 42 -1.91 0.01 1.58
N GLY A 43 -2.39 -0.79 0.61
CA GLY A 43 -3.38 -1.84 0.85
C GLY A 43 -4.70 -1.30 1.39
N VAL A 44 -5.05 -0.06 1.06
CA VAL A 44 -6.26 0.62 1.53
C VAL A 44 -7.36 0.49 0.50
N ILE A 45 -8.56 0.15 0.97
CA ILE A 45 -9.74 -0.06 0.13
C ILE A 45 -10.80 0.96 0.52
N LEU A 46 -11.29 1.71 -0.49
CA LEU A 46 -12.42 2.61 -0.37
C LEU A 46 -13.61 2.06 -1.14
N ASP A 47 -14.80 2.55 -0.81
CA ASP A 47 -15.95 2.49 -1.70
C ASP A 47 -15.70 3.43 -2.89
N TRP A 48 -15.78 2.89 -4.12
CA TRP A 48 -15.48 3.67 -5.33
C TRP A 48 -16.62 4.62 -5.74
N GLY A 49 -17.81 4.47 -5.14
CA GLY A 49 -18.94 5.37 -5.34
C GLY A 49 -18.97 6.53 -4.35
N THR A 50 -18.56 6.29 -3.10
CA THR A 50 -18.63 7.28 -2.00
C THR A 50 -17.28 7.78 -1.50
N ALA A 51 -16.17 7.16 -1.93
CA ALA A 51 -14.82 7.40 -1.41
C ALA A 51 -14.71 7.20 0.12
N GLU A 52 -15.58 6.38 0.69
CA GLU A 52 -15.56 6.03 2.12
C GLU A 52 -14.59 4.90 2.39
N LEU A 53 -13.85 5.01 3.50
CA LEU A 53 -12.94 3.97 3.93
C LEU A 53 -13.70 2.72 4.35
N LEU A 54 -13.28 1.57 3.83
CA LEU A 54 -13.79 0.26 4.22
C LEU A 54 -12.80 -0.41 5.19
N PRO A 55 -12.90 -0.17 6.51
CA PRO A 55 -11.88 -0.59 7.47
C PRO A 55 -11.71 -2.11 7.52
N ARG A 56 -12.81 -2.86 7.55
CA ARG A 56 -12.78 -4.33 7.59
C ARG A 56 -12.22 -4.96 6.31
N THR A 57 -12.51 -4.37 5.16
CA THR A 57 -11.98 -4.84 3.86
C THR A 57 -10.49 -4.52 3.75
N THR A 58 -10.11 -3.32 4.19
CA THR A 58 -8.71 -2.88 4.28
C THR A 58 -7.88 -3.80 5.17
N GLU A 59 -8.37 -4.16 6.35
CA GLU A 59 -7.70 -5.09 7.27
C GLU A 59 -7.46 -6.47 6.63
N GLN A 60 -8.51 -7.08 6.08
CA GLN A 60 -8.42 -8.39 5.42
C GLN A 60 -7.49 -8.36 4.21
N TYR A 61 -7.54 -7.29 3.42
CA TYR A 61 -6.68 -7.13 2.26
C TYR A 61 -5.22 -6.94 2.65
N ARG A 62 -4.94 -6.16 3.71
CA ARG A 62 -3.59 -6.02 4.27
C ARG A 62 -3.05 -7.31 4.83
N ASP A 63 -3.85 -8.10 5.54
CA ASP A 63 -3.44 -9.43 6.01
C ASP A 63 -3.07 -10.34 4.83
N MET A 64 -3.90 -10.39 3.78
CA MET A 64 -3.60 -11.15 2.57
C MET A 64 -2.31 -10.65 1.89
N LEU A 65 -2.12 -9.33 1.77
CA LEU A 65 -0.93 -8.73 1.18
C LEU A 65 0.33 -9.03 2.00
N LYS A 66 0.28 -8.91 3.32
CA LYS A 66 1.40 -9.22 4.22
C LYS A 66 1.81 -10.69 4.08
N ARG A 67 0.85 -11.62 4.04
CA ARG A 67 1.10 -13.06 3.82
C ARG A 67 1.76 -13.35 2.46
N ARG A 68 1.26 -12.74 1.38
CA ARG A 68 1.81 -12.91 0.02
C ARG A 68 3.18 -12.22 -0.15
N ALA A 69 3.37 -11.04 0.43
CA ALA A 69 4.62 -10.30 0.37
C ALA A 69 5.73 -11.00 1.15
N ALA A 70 5.41 -11.57 2.32
CA ALA A 70 6.35 -12.39 3.09
C ALA A 70 6.89 -13.58 2.27
N ALA A 71 6.05 -14.21 1.45
CA ALA A 71 6.47 -15.30 0.56
C ALA A 71 7.46 -14.84 -0.52
N CYS A 72 7.39 -13.58 -1.00
CA CYS A 72 8.36 -13.02 -1.94
C CYS A 72 9.61 -12.42 -1.28
N TRP A 73 9.61 -12.18 0.03
CA TRP A 73 10.78 -11.67 0.78
C TRP A 73 11.63 -12.78 1.38
N SER A 74 11.12 -14.01 1.40
CA SER A 74 11.81 -15.19 1.91
C SER A 74 12.38 -16.07 0.79
N VAL A 75 12.96 -15.47 -0.27
CA VAL A 75 13.86 -16.24 -1.14
C VAL A 75 15.20 -16.34 -0.39
N PRO A 76 15.60 -17.52 0.15
CA PRO A 76 17.01 -17.69 0.49
C PRO A 76 17.83 -17.52 -0.79
N PRO A 77 19.06 -16.97 -0.74
CA PRO A 77 19.92 -16.97 -1.92
C PRO A 77 20.05 -18.42 -2.40
N GLN A 78 19.62 -18.67 -3.63
CA GLN A 78 19.84 -19.93 -4.31
C GLN A 78 21.37 -20.13 -4.35
N PRO A 79 21.94 -21.23 -3.82
CA PRO A 79 23.37 -21.45 -3.99
C PRO A 79 23.64 -21.60 -5.50
N ALA A 80 24.56 -20.79 -6.00
CA ALA A 80 25.05 -20.94 -7.37
C ALA A 80 25.68 -22.34 -7.49
N GLY A 81 25.06 -23.20 -8.29
CA GLY A 81 25.63 -24.46 -8.76
C GLY A 81 26.36 -24.27 -10.08
#